data_AF-A0A1I5ELA7-F1
#
_entry.id   AF-A0A1I5ELA7-F1
#
_cell.length_a   1.000
_cell.length_b   1.000
_cell.length_c   1.000
_cell.angle_alpha   90.00
_cell.angle_beta   90.00
_cell.angle_gamma   90.00
#
_symmetry.space_group_name_H-M   'P 1'
#
loop_
_entity.id
_entity.type
_entity.pdbx_description
1 polymer ?
#
loop_
_entity_poly.entity_id
_entity_poly.type
_entity_poly.pdbx_seq_one_letter_code
_entity_poly.pdbx_strand_id
1 'polypeptide(L)' 'MECLEAAPWPFVLFVFFAFISAYVVAKHNAFALKDTLLALGGMKKFEKNWLINLLIAATLTLPLGASYWVIAACGA' A
#
# COMPACT_ATOMS: atom_id res chain seq x y z
N MET A 1 -3.48 -7.11 26.02
CA MET A 1 -3.25 -5.69 25.70
C MET A 1 -2.61 -5.53 24.32
N GLU A 2 -1.71 -6.43 23.92
CA GLU A 2 -1.00 -6.37 22.61
C GLU A 2 -1.93 -6.31 21.40
N CYS A 3 -3.09 -6.99 21.44
CA CYS A 3 -4.05 -6.98 20.33
C CYS A 3 -4.66 -5.59 20.05
N LEU A 4 -4.92 -4.78 21.08
CA LEU A 4 -5.44 -3.41 20.92
C LEU A 4 -4.39 -2.48 20.30
N GLU A 5 -3.10 -2.73 20.58
CA GLU A 5 -1.99 -1.99 20.00
C GLU A 5 -1.65 -2.47 18.58
N ALA A 6 -1.81 -3.77 18.31
CA ALA A 6 -1.53 -4.41 17.02
C ALA A 6 -2.62 -4.09 15.97
N ALA A 7 -3.89 -4.05 16.37
CA ALA A 7 -5.06 -3.87 15.50
C ALA A 7 -4.99 -2.71 14.48
N PRO A 8 -4.47 -1.50 14.80
CA PRO A 8 -4.40 -0.40 13.83
C PRO A 8 -3.28 -0.53 12.80
N TRP A 9 -2.22 -1.31 13.07
CA TRP A 9 -1.01 -1.33 12.24
C TRP A 9 -1.23 -1.73 10.78
N PRO A 10 -2.08 -2.72 10.43
CA PRO A 10 -2.35 -3.05 9.04
C PRO A 10 -2.90 -1.85 8.25
N PHE A 11 -3.82 -1.09 8.85
CA PHE A 11 -4.39 0.09 8.23
C PHE A 11 -3.37 1.23 8.10
N VAL A 12 -2.58 1.48 9.16
CA VAL A 12 -1.53 2.51 9.15
C VAL A 12 -0.49 2.23 8.05
N LEU A 13 -0.03 0.98 7.94
CA LEU A 13 0.91 0.57 6.90
C LEU A 13 0.30 0.71 5.51
N PHE A 14 -0.96 0.30 5.32
CA PHE A 14 -1.64 0.45 4.03
C PHE A 14 -1.70 1.92 3.59
N VAL A 15 -2.13 2.81 4.48
CA VAL A 15 -2.22 4.26 4.19
C VAL A 15 -0.84 4.83 3.86
N PHE A 16 0.18 4.50 4.65
CA PHE A 16 1.54 4.99 4.44
C PHE A 16 2.10 4.57 3.07
N PHE A 17 2.02 3.28 2.73
CA PHE A 17 2.51 2.78 1.44
C PHE A 17 1.66 3.28 0.27
N ALA A 18 0.35 3.47 0.44
CA ALA A 18 -0.50 4.06 -0.58
C ALA A 18 -0.08 5.50 -0.93
N PHE A 19 0.27 6.31 0.07
CA PHE A 19 0.78 7.67 -0.15
C PHE A 19 2.13 7.67 -0.85
N ILE A 20 3.07 6.81 -0.45
CA ILE A 20 4.39 6.73 -1.10
C ILE A 20 4.23 6.26 -2.55
N SER A 21 3.44 5.22 -2.79
CA SER A 21 3.10 4.74 -4.13
C SER A 21 2.50 5.86 -4.96
N ALA A 22 1.57 6.63 -4.38
CA ALA A 22 0.95 7.75 -5.06
C ALA A 22 1.95 8.84 -5.47
N TYR A 23 2.85 9.19 -4.57
CA TYR A 23 3.89 10.19 -4.78
C TYR A 23 4.92 9.75 -5.84
N VAL A 24 5.43 8.51 -5.75
CA VAL A 24 6.43 7.98 -6.68
C VAL A 24 5.87 7.88 -8.09
N VAL A 25 4.63 7.38 -8.22
CA VAL A 25 3.92 7.30 -9.49
C VAL A 25 3.72 8.68 -10.11
N ALA A 26 3.26 9.67 -9.32
CA ALA A 26 3.04 11.04 -9.77
C ALA A 26 4.35 11.68 -10.25
N LYS A 27 5.46 11.45 -9.52
CA LYS A 27 6.79 11.97 -9.88
C LYS A 27 7.34 11.36 -11.17
N HIS A 28 7.15 10.05 -11.38
CA HIS A 28 7.70 9.37 -12.55
C HIS A 28 6.85 9.50 -13.82
N ASN A 29 5.54 9.71 -13.71
CA ASN A 29 4.64 9.80 -14.88
C ASN A 29 4.04 11.20 -15.08
N ALA A 30 4.44 12.20 -14.29
CA ALA A 30 3.80 13.53 -14.24
C ALA A 30 2.26 13.46 -14.07
N PHE A 31 1.77 12.45 -13.34
CA PHE A 31 0.34 12.24 -13.15
C PHE A 31 -0.22 13.09 -12.00
N ALA A 32 -1.44 13.58 -12.19
CA ALA A 32 -2.21 14.18 -11.10
C ALA A 32 -2.67 13.08 -10.13
N LEU A 33 -2.88 13.42 -8.85
CA LEU A 33 -3.27 12.47 -7.79
C LEU A 33 -4.47 11.57 -8.17
N LYS A 34 -5.41 12.12 -8.94
CA LYS A 34 -6.57 11.41 -9.50
C LYS A 34 -6.20 10.22 -10.38
N ASP A 35 -5.15 10.37 -11.20
CA ASP A 35 -4.73 9.36 -12.16
C ASP A 35 -4.01 8.22 -11.45
N THR A 36 -3.33 8.51 -10.35
CA THR A 36 -2.71 7.49 -9.50
C THR A 36 -3.75 6.60 -8.82
N LEU A 37 -4.85 7.19 -8.34
CA LEU A 37 -5.96 6.42 -7.76
C LEU A 37 -6.62 5.50 -8.80
N LEU A 38 -6.87 6.03 -9.99
CA LEU A 38 -7.42 5.24 -11.11
C LEU A 38 -6.48 4.10 -11.52
N ALA A 39 -5.18 4.33 -11.43
CA ALA A 39 -4.19 3.37 -11.85
C ALA A 39 -3.87 2.33 -10.75
N LEU A 40 -3.99 2.68 -9.46
CA LEU A 40 -4.10 1.72 -8.36
C LEU A 40 -5.33 0.82 -8.51
N GLY A 41 -6.44 1.37 -9.02
CA GLY A 41 -7.64 0.61 -9.38
C GLY A 41 -7.57 -0.15 -10.71
N GLY A 42 -6.43 -0.14 -11.41
CA GLY A 42 -6.23 -0.85 -12.68
C GLY A 42 -6.89 -0.22 -13.91
N MET A 43 -7.50 0.96 -13.78
CA MET A 43 -8.21 1.65 -14.87
C MET A 43 -7.30 2.45 -15.81
N LYS A 44 -6.02 2.61 -15.47
CA LYS A 44 -5.04 3.35 -16.28
C LYS A 44 -3.70 2.63 -16.25
N LYS A 45 -3.11 2.40 -17.43
CA LYS A 45 -1.79 1.75 -17.55
C LYS A 45 -0.69 2.77 -17.25
N PHE A 46 0.22 2.40 -16.35
CA PHE A 46 1.45 3.14 -16.11
C PHE A 46 2.50 2.80 -17.17
N GLU A 47 3.48 3.69 -17.36
CA GLU A 47 4.73 3.25 -17.97
C GLU A 47 5.33 2.10 -17.16
N LYS A 48 5.86 1.10 -17.87
CA LYS A 48 6.36 -0.13 -17.29
C LYS A 48 7.66 0.17 -16.54
N ASN A 49 7.54 0.55 -15.28
CA ASN A 49 8.67 0.83 -14.39
C ASN A 49 8.69 -0.21 -13.26
N TRP A 50 9.81 -0.93 -13.13
CA TRP A 50 9.99 -1.97 -12.12
C TRP A 50 9.82 -1.43 -10.70
N LEU A 51 10.21 -0.17 -10.46
CA LEU A 51 10.16 0.48 -9.15
C LEU A 51 8.72 0.77 -8.72
N ILE A 52 7.86 1.18 -9.67
CA ILE A 52 6.43 1.41 -9.43
C ILE A 52 5.71 0.09 -9.14
N ASN A 53 5.98 -0.95 -9.93
CA ASN A 53 5.37 -2.27 -9.71
C ASN A 53 5.77 -2.84 -8.34
N LEU A 54 7.03 -2.66 -7.93
CA LEU A 54 7.52 -3.10 -6.64
C LEU A 54 6.86 -2.34 -5.49
N LEU A 55 6.61 -1.03 -5.66
CA LEU A 55 5.89 -0.23 -4.67
C LEU A 55 4.42 -0.61 -4.53
N ILE A 56 3.72 -0.83 -5.65
CA ILE A 56 2.32 -1.29 -5.63
C ILE A 56 2.24 -2.67 -4.96
N ALA A 57 3.16 -3.58 -5.27
CA ALA A 57 3.24 -4.87 -4.62
C ALA A 57 3.46 -4.74 -3.10
N ALA A 58 4.42 -3.90 -2.67
CA ALA A 58 4.69 -3.65 -1.25
C ALA A 58 3.49 -3.05 -0.51
N THR A 59 2.73 -2.16 -1.18
CA THR A 59 1.52 -1.54 -0.64
C THR A 59 0.42 -2.58 -0.32
N LEU A 60 0.40 -3.69 -1.04
CA LEU A 60 -0.57 -4.77 -0.82
C LEU A 60 -0.04 -5.83 0.15
N THR A 61 1.23 -6.24 0.02
CA THR A 61 1.78 -7.36 0.78
C THR A 61 2.13 -7.03 2.22
N LEU A 62 2.60 -5.81 2.51
CA LEU A 62 3.00 -5.43 3.88
C LEU A 62 1.79 -5.31 4.83
N PRO A 63 0.65 -4.70 4.44
CA PRO A 63 -0.57 -4.70 5.25
C PRO A 63 -1.15 -6.09 5.46
N LEU A 64 -1.03 -6.97 4.46
CA LEU A 64 -1.42 -8.38 4.58
C LEU A 64 -0.55 -9.10 5.61
N GLY A 65 0.78 -8.89 5.57
CA GLY A 65 1.70 -9.43 6.57
C GLY A 65 1.41 -8.91 7.98
N ALA A 66 1.12 -7.61 8.12
CA ALA A 66 0.70 -7.02 9.38
C ALA A 66 -0.64 -7.61 9.86
N SER A 67 -1.60 -7.81 8.95
CA SER A 67 -2.88 -8.46 9.28
C SER A 67 -2.66 -9.88 9.80
N TYR A 68 -1.76 -10.65 9.19
CA TYR A 68 -1.40 -11.99 9.66
C TYR A 68 -0.78 -11.94 11.07
N TRP A 69 0.12 -10.99 11.33
CA TRP A 69 0.69 -10.79 12.66
C TRP A 69 -0.37 -10.42 13.70
N VAL A 70 -1.31 -9.53 13.36
CA VAL A 70 -2.45 -9.20 14.23
C VAL A 70 -3.31 -10.43 14.51
N ILE A 71 -3.63 -11.23 13.50
CA ILE A 71 -4.40 -12.48 13.68
C ILE A 71 -3.65 -13.44 14.62
N ALA A 72 -2.33 -13.60 14.46
CA ALA A 72 -1.52 -14.43 15.34
C ALA A 72 -1.45 -13.89 16.77
N ALA A 73 -1.32 -12.58 16.95
CA ALA A 73 -1.24 -11.91 18.26
C ALA A 73 -2.59 -11.83 19.00
N CYS A 74 -3.70 -11.88 18.26
CA CYS A 74 -5.06 -11.80 18.81
C CYS A 74 -5.76 -13.18 18.93
N GLY A 75 -5.27 -14.20 18.24
CA GLY A 75 -5.82 -15.56 18.21
C GLY A 75 -5.03 -16.60 19.00
N ALA A 76 -3.95 -16.19 19.69
CA ALA A 76 -3.19 -17.01 20.63
C ALA A 76 -3.75 -16.93 22.06
#